data_AF-A0A7S2A6D1-F1
#
_entry.id   AF-A0A7S2A6D1-F1
#
_cell.length_a   1.000
_cell.length_b   1.000
_cell.length_c   1.000
_cell.angle_alpha   90.00
_cell.angle_beta   90.00
_cell.angle_gamma   90.00
#
_symmetry.space_group_name_H-M   'P 1'
#
loop_
_entity.id
_entity.type
_entity.pdbx_description
1 polymer ?
#
loop_
_entity_poly.entity_id
_entity_poly.type
_entity_poly.pdbx_seq_one_letter_code
_entity_poly.pdbx_strand_id
1 'polypeptide(L)'
;KNKPSLTSFNRLPPQEIMRVAVVAIASVALLAGGAAAFSPRSAVAPRTTTAARTPSPLAYSPDFEDDDFDLTSSANKPRTSFGAEAVPEEQRPANEYLDLIRQPLFGWADETRGTKGLAIRLGAVYAAFGVLICYPIAGATYTQSGYELNKLAAANFGAVSVVLVLLIRLYSGWGYVGSRLKSKVIEYEESGWYDGDIEFKTEAEKARDLFLYRQDVRPVEDRLKGFSAAVAALWIASIVGLNVASSVNPIFNEYDPDMLKTLQYDEKMANKAAEKSSGRPTYCDNRYYRAVANGGQGC
;
A
#
# COMPACT_ATOMS: atom_id res chain seq x y z
N LYS A 1 28.68 -35.10 -44.71
CA LYS A 1 27.55 -34.31 -45.27
C LYS A 1 26.37 -34.45 -44.31
N ASN A 2 26.05 -33.36 -43.60
CA ASN A 2 24.72 -32.98 -43.08
C ASN A 2 24.92 -31.96 -41.93
N LYS A 3 24.76 -30.68 -42.26
CA LYS A 3 24.55 -29.59 -41.28
C LYS A 3 23.05 -29.41 -41.10
N PRO A 4 22.52 -29.29 -39.88
CA PRO A 4 21.29 -28.55 -39.65
C PRO A 4 21.61 -27.09 -39.34
N SER A 5 21.04 -26.20 -40.14
CA SER A 5 20.97 -24.75 -39.91
C SER A 5 20.03 -24.44 -38.74
N LEU A 6 20.53 -23.77 -37.70
CA LEU A 6 19.73 -23.23 -36.60
C LEU A 6 19.61 -21.71 -36.73
N THR A 7 18.94 -21.27 -37.80
CA THR A 7 18.28 -19.95 -37.83
C THR A 7 16.90 -20.10 -37.21
N SER A 8 16.81 -19.88 -35.90
CA SER A 8 15.54 -19.66 -35.20
C SER A 8 15.82 -19.09 -33.80
N PHE A 9 16.31 -17.86 -33.75
CA PHE A 9 16.23 -17.06 -32.51
C PHE A 9 14.74 -16.76 -32.26
N ASN A 10 14.13 -17.55 -31.38
CA ASN A 10 12.81 -17.24 -30.85
C ASN A 10 12.89 -15.92 -30.07
N ARG A 11 12.54 -14.81 -30.73
CA ARG A 11 11.97 -13.66 -30.01
C ARG A 11 10.75 -14.19 -29.28
N LEU A 12 10.72 -14.04 -27.97
CA LEU A 12 9.53 -14.33 -27.17
C LEU A 12 8.33 -13.64 -27.82
N PRO A 13 7.28 -14.38 -28.20
CA PRO A 13 6.20 -13.80 -28.96
C PRO A 13 5.41 -12.81 -28.09
N PRO A 14 4.82 -11.75 -28.69
CA PRO A 14 4.11 -10.67 -27.96
C PRO A 14 2.99 -11.16 -27.02
N GLN A 15 2.52 -12.39 -27.21
CA GLN A 15 1.58 -13.08 -26.33
C GLN A 15 2.10 -13.40 -24.92
N GLU A 16 3.40 -13.58 -24.69
CA GLU A 16 3.96 -13.82 -23.34
C GLU A 16 4.03 -12.52 -22.51
N ILE A 17 4.35 -11.38 -23.15
CA ILE A 17 4.27 -10.05 -22.54
C ILE A 17 2.81 -9.73 -22.16
N MET A 18 1.86 -10.13 -23.01
CA MET A 18 0.43 -9.95 -22.76
C MET A 18 -0.07 -10.87 -21.62
N ARG A 19 0.42 -12.11 -21.50
CA ARG A 19 0.10 -13.03 -20.39
C ARG A 19 0.60 -12.54 -19.03
N VAL A 20 1.76 -11.91 -19.01
CA VAL A 20 2.34 -11.32 -17.80
C VAL A 20 1.61 -10.05 -17.38
N ALA A 21 1.27 -9.19 -18.35
CA ALA A 21 0.35 -8.08 -18.10
C ALA A 21 -0.99 -8.59 -17.58
N VAL A 22 -1.50 -9.72 -18.10
CA VAL A 22 -2.71 -10.40 -17.61
C VAL A 22 -2.53 -10.96 -16.19
N VAL A 23 -1.36 -11.43 -15.77
CA VAL A 23 -1.11 -11.85 -14.36
C VAL A 23 -1.04 -10.65 -13.41
N ALA A 24 -0.41 -9.55 -13.82
CA ALA A 24 -0.43 -8.29 -13.07
C ALA A 24 -1.85 -7.69 -12.99
N ILE A 25 -2.62 -7.75 -14.09
CA ILE A 25 -4.03 -7.33 -14.16
C ILE A 25 -4.94 -8.31 -13.39
N ALA A 26 -4.64 -9.62 -13.36
CA ALA A 26 -5.37 -10.60 -12.57
C ALA A 26 -5.13 -10.43 -11.06
N SER A 27 -3.95 -9.93 -10.68
CA SER A 27 -3.64 -9.51 -9.30
C SER A 27 -4.51 -8.31 -8.88
N VAL A 28 -4.74 -7.36 -9.80
CA VAL A 28 -5.68 -6.25 -9.62
C VAL A 28 -7.14 -6.72 -9.61
N ALA A 29 -7.49 -7.73 -10.43
CA ALA A 29 -8.82 -8.32 -10.45
C ALA A 29 -9.13 -9.12 -9.18
N LEU A 30 -8.13 -9.75 -8.54
CA LEU A 30 -8.29 -10.41 -7.24
C LEU A 30 -8.57 -9.39 -6.12
N LEU A 31 -7.93 -8.22 -6.18
CA LEU A 31 -8.20 -7.10 -5.28
C LEU A 31 -9.60 -6.49 -5.49
N ALA A 32 -10.12 -6.52 -6.72
CA ALA A 32 -11.48 -6.07 -7.02
C ALA A 32 -12.56 -7.14 -6.71
N GLY A 33 -12.24 -8.43 -6.86
CA GLY A 33 -13.16 -9.55 -6.68
C GLY A 33 -13.33 -10.01 -5.23
N GLY A 34 -12.27 -9.92 -4.40
CA GLY A 34 -12.34 -10.31 -2.98
C GLY A 34 -13.24 -9.39 -2.13
N ALA A 35 -13.41 -8.13 -2.55
CA ALA A 35 -14.27 -7.18 -1.84
C ALA A 35 -15.77 -7.42 -2.04
N ALA A 36 -16.17 -8.22 -3.03
CA ALA A 36 -17.58 -8.60 -3.25
C ALA A 36 -18.03 -9.73 -2.31
N ALA A 37 -17.11 -10.52 -1.75
CA ALA A 37 -17.42 -11.67 -0.89
C ALA A 37 -17.63 -11.32 0.60
N PHE A 38 -17.26 -10.11 1.03
CA PHE A 38 -17.30 -9.68 2.44
C PHE A 38 -18.21 -8.46 2.69
N SER A 39 -19.32 -8.34 1.96
CA SER A 39 -20.33 -7.32 2.27
C SER A 39 -21.45 -7.94 3.12
N PRO A 40 -21.57 -7.64 4.43
CA PRO A 40 -22.81 -7.89 5.14
C PRO A 40 -23.86 -6.96 4.52
N ARG A 41 -24.83 -7.55 3.83
CA ARG A 41 -25.97 -6.87 3.22
C ARG A 41 -26.77 -6.16 4.31
N SER A 42 -26.47 -4.90 4.58
CA SER A 42 -27.39 -3.98 5.26
C SER A 42 -27.95 -3.03 4.21
N ALA A 43 -29.02 -3.48 3.56
CA ALA A 43 -29.79 -2.66 2.64
C ALA A 43 -30.68 -1.73 3.47
N VAL A 44 -30.21 -0.52 3.71
CA VAL A 44 -31.09 0.61 4.05
C VAL A 44 -31.03 1.57 2.87
N ALA A 45 -32.13 1.62 2.12
CA ALA A 45 -32.31 2.53 1.01
C ALA A 45 -32.36 3.99 1.50
N PRO A 46 -31.77 4.96 0.78
CA PRO A 46 -31.96 6.36 1.13
C PRO A 46 -33.37 6.80 0.73
N ARG A 47 -34.16 7.24 1.70
CA ARG A 47 -35.41 7.97 1.47
C ARG A 47 -35.05 9.40 1.06
N THR A 48 -35.26 9.72 -0.22
CA THR A 48 -35.29 11.10 -0.70
C THR A 48 -36.54 11.79 -0.16
N THR A 49 -36.38 12.61 0.89
CA THR A 49 -37.35 13.64 1.24
C THR A 49 -36.72 15.00 1.02
N THR A 50 -36.99 15.57 -0.14
CA THR A 50 -36.86 17.01 -0.40
C THR A 50 -37.83 17.77 0.51
N ALA A 51 -37.30 18.43 1.53
CA ALA A 51 -38.03 19.45 2.28
C ALA A 51 -37.17 20.70 2.34
N ALA A 52 -37.54 21.70 1.55
CA ALA A 52 -36.99 23.05 1.63
C ALA A 52 -37.31 23.63 3.01
N ARG A 53 -36.27 23.95 3.80
CA ARG A 53 -36.42 24.58 5.11
C ARG A 53 -35.85 25.99 5.06
N THR A 54 -36.76 26.95 5.13
CA THR A 54 -36.51 28.37 5.38
C THR A 54 -35.74 28.55 6.70
N PRO A 55 -34.77 29.48 6.79
CA PRO A 55 -34.11 29.77 8.05
C PRO A 55 -34.97 30.72 8.89
N SER A 56 -35.43 30.27 10.05
CA SER A 56 -35.93 31.16 11.11
C SER A 56 -34.75 31.76 11.87
N PRO A 57 -34.75 33.07 12.21
CA PRO A 57 -33.66 33.68 12.95
C PRO A 57 -33.90 33.49 14.45
N LEU A 58 -33.05 32.73 15.12
CA LEU A 58 -32.89 32.85 16.57
C LEU A 58 -31.69 33.76 16.80
N ALA A 59 -31.98 35.01 17.13
CA ALA A 59 -31.01 35.97 17.62
C ALA A 59 -30.61 35.56 19.05
N TYR A 60 -29.32 35.32 19.24
CA TYR A 60 -28.67 35.22 20.54
C TYR A 60 -27.76 36.44 20.67
N SER A 61 -28.03 37.26 21.67
CA SER A 61 -27.22 38.43 22.03
C SER A 61 -26.25 38.03 23.14
N PRO A 62 -24.92 38.19 22.95
CA PRO A 62 -23.99 38.08 24.06
C PRO A 62 -23.83 39.46 24.73
N ASP A 63 -24.12 39.51 26.03
CA ASP A 63 -23.60 40.55 26.90
C ASP A 63 -22.11 40.26 27.19
N PHE A 64 -21.32 41.33 27.11
CA PHE A 64 -19.88 41.49 27.24
C PHE A 64 -19.18 40.70 28.36
N GLU A 65 -18.02 40.10 28.04
CA GLU A 65 -16.77 40.27 28.79
C GLU A 65 -15.61 40.40 27.78
N ASP A 66 -14.80 41.45 27.94
CA ASP A 66 -13.70 41.84 27.06
C ASP A 66 -12.47 40.95 27.32
N ASP A 67 -12.10 40.10 26.35
CA ASP A 67 -10.76 39.53 26.25
C ASP A 67 -10.20 39.83 24.85
N ASP A 68 -9.02 40.43 24.83
CA ASP A 68 -8.31 40.97 23.66
C ASP A 68 -8.24 39.97 22.48
N PHE A 69 -9.11 40.17 21.49
CA PHE A 69 -9.12 39.40 20.25
C PHE A 69 -8.10 40.00 19.27
N ASP A 70 -6.93 39.37 19.17
CA ASP A 70 -5.90 39.69 18.19
C ASP A 70 -6.43 39.41 16.76
N LEU A 71 -6.85 40.48 16.08
CA LEU A 71 -7.57 40.50 14.81
C LEU A 71 -6.69 40.27 13.58
N THR A 72 -5.59 39.51 13.69
CA THR A 72 -4.73 39.22 12.54
C THR A 72 -4.21 37.79 12.47
N SER A 73 -5.07 36.81 12.13
CA SER A 73 -4.76 35.66 11.25
C SER A 73 -5.71 34.45 11.42
N SER A 74 -6.95 34.51 10.91
CA SER A 74 -7.71 33.27 10.63
C SER A 74 -8.97 33.49 9.80
N ALA A 75 -8.82 33.91 8.55
CA ALA A 75 -9.93 33.95 7.60
C ALA A 75 -10.31 32.55 7.04
N ASN A 76 -9.79 31.45 7.58
CA ASN A 76 -10.07 30.11 7.03
C ASN A 76 -9.95 28.96 8.04
N LYS A 77 -10.19 29.20 9.35
CA LYS A 77 -10.30 28.11 10.33
C LYS A 77 -11.77 27.64 10.35
N PRO A 78 -12.08 26.38 9.97
CA PRO A 78 -13.45 25.88 9.99
C PRO A 78 -13.98 25.85 11.42
N ARG A 79 -15.29 26.04 11.58
CA ARG A 79 -15.99 25.97 12.88
C ARG A 79 -15.61 24.67 13.59
N THR A 80 -15.01 24.81 14.76
CA THR A 80 -14.52 23.71 15.59
C THR A 80 -15.66 22.99 16.30
N SER A 81 -15.40 21.74 16.69
CA SER A 81 -16.32 20.93 17.50
C SER A 81 -16.61 21.58 18.86
N PHE A 82 -17.90 21.79 19.18
CA PHE A 82 -18.39 22.21 20.52
C PHE A 82 -18.25 21.08 21.55
N GLY A 83 -17.96 21.41 22.82
CA GLY A 83 -17.70 20.44 23.90
C GLY A 83 -16.22 20.18 24.15
N ALA A 84 -15.90 19.74 25.37
CA ALA A 84 -14.55 19.54 25.90
C ALA A 84 -13.74 20.84 25.90
N GLU A 85 -14.27 21.87 26.57
CA GLU A 85 -13.69 23.22 26.61
C GLU A 85 -12.26 23.21 27.19
N ALA A 86 -11.96 22.30 28.11
CA ALA A 86 -10.63 22.09 28.66
C ALA A 86 -9.63 21.54 27.62
N VAL A 87 -10.11 20.81 26.61
CA VAL A 87 -9.25 20.19 25.59
C VAL A 87 -8.96 21.17 24.46
N PRO A 88 -7.68 21.39 24.10
CA PRO A 88 -7.29 22.18 22.93
C PRO A 88 -8.01 21.72 21.67
N GLU A 89 -8.44 22.66 20.83
CA GLU A 89 -9.33 22.35 19.70
C GLU A 89 -8.77 21.27 18.78
N GLU A 90 -7.48 21.32 18.43
CA GLU A 90 -6.83 20.34 17.54
C GLU A 90 -6.75 18.91 18.10
N GLN A 91 -6.80 18.76 19.43
CA GLN A 91 -6.74 17.47 20.12
C GLN A 91 -8.13 16.88 20.39
N ARG A 92 -9.20 17.57 19.96
CA ARG A 92 -10.56 17.06 20.06
C ARG A 92 -10.77 15.95 19.01
N PRO A 93 -11.31 14.77 19.38
CA PRO A 93 -11.47 13.64 18.45
C PRO A 93 -12.20 13.96 17.13
N ALA A 94 -13.20 14.85 17.17
CA ALA A 94 -13.91 15.27 15.98
C ALA A 94 -13.03 16.13 15.03
N ASN A 95 -12.14 16.95 15.59
CA ASN A 95 -11.21 17.77 14.81
C ASN A 95 -10.04 16.91 14.29
N GLU A 96 -9.53 15.96 15.08
CA GLU A 96 -8.55 14.96 14.62
C GLU A 96 -9.07 14.19 13.38
N TYR A 97 -10.35 13.82 13.37
CA TYR A 97 -11.01 13.22 12.20
C TYR A 97 -11.00 14.15 10.98
N LEU A 98 -11.37 15.42 11.16
CA LEU A 98 -11.39 16.41 10.08
C LEU A 98 -9.99 16.66 9.51
N ASP A 99 -8.96 16.61 10.35
CA ASP A 99 -7.58 16.74 9.92
C ASP A 99 -7.10 15.48 9.20
N LEU A 100 -7.49 14.28 9.65
CA LEU A 100 -7.18 13.03 8.96
C LEU A 100 -7.72 13.02 7.52
N ILE A 101 -8.96 13.42 7.29
CA ILE A 101 -9.55 13.41 5.94
C ILE A 101 -8.93 14.45 5.00
N ARG A 102 -8.30 15.51 5.55
CA ARG A 102 -7.54 16.51 4.79
C ARG A 102 -6.14 16.04 4.41
N GLN A 103 -5.57 15.13 5.18
CA GLN A 103 -4.25 14.59 4.89
C GLN A 103 -4.24 13.84 3.54
N PRO A 104 -3.11 13.88 2.81
CA PRO A 104 -3.01 13.17 1.54
C PRO A 104 -3.20 11.67 1.76
N LEU A 105 -3.80 11.00 0.78
CA LEU A 105 -4.06 9.55 0.74
C LEU A 105 -5.20 9.07 1.66
N PHE A 106 -5.43 9.70 2.82
CA PHE A 106 -6.47 9.25 3.76
C PHE A 106 -7.89 9.39 3.20
N GLY A 107 -8.15 10.46 2.44
CA GLY A 107 -9.41 10.61 1.71
C GLY A 107 -9.62 9.55 0.60
N TRP A 108 -8.67 8.67 0.31
CA TRP A 108 -8.88 7.60 -0.67
C TRP A 108 -9.77 6.48 -0.18
N ALA A 109 -9.78 6.24 1.13
CA ALA A 109 -10.58 5.20 1.74
C ALA A 109 -11.99 5.69 2.12
N ASP A 110 -12.25 6.99 2.01
CA ASP A 110 -13.52 7.65 2.36
C ASP A 110 -14.75 7.08 1.62
N GLU A 111 -15.92 7.22 2.23
CA GLU A 111 -17.21 6.69 1.74
C GLU A 111 -17.63 7.30 0.41
N THR A 112 -17.35 8.59 0.18
CA THR A 112 -17.66 9.29 -1.09
C THR A 112 -17.08 8.62 -2.34
N ARG A 113 -16.03 7.81 -2.17
CA ARG A 113 -15.27 7.19 -3.28
C ARG A 113 -15.43 5.67 -3.35
N GLY A 114 -15.96 5.06 -2.29
CA GLY A 114 -16.30 3.65 -2.21
C GLY A 114 -15.14 2.66 -2.42
N THR A 115 -15.46 1.37 -2.38
CA THR A 115 -14.51 0.25 -2.55
C THR A 115 -13.82 0.26 -3.92
N LYS A 116 -14.56 0.61 -4.98
CA LYS A 116 -14.03 0.64 -6.36
C LYS A 116 -12.99 1.74 -6.54
N GLY A 117 -13.23 2.93 -5.98
CA GLY A 117 -12.30 4.04 -6.06
C GLY A 117 -10.98 3.74 -5.36
N LEU A 118 -11.04 3.11 -4.18
CA LEU A 118 -9.86 2.65 -3.46
C LEU A 118 -9.08 1.60 -4.28
N ALA A 119 -9.76 0.59 -4.82
CA ALA A 119 -9.12 -0.47 -5.62
C ALA A 119 -8.39 0.08 -6.85
N ILE A 120 -9.01 1.01 -7.60
CA ILE A 120 -8.40 1.62 -8.79
C ILE A 120 -7.11 2.37 -8.42
N ARG A 121 -7.13 3.12 -7.31
CA ARG A 121 -5.96 3.91 -6.88
C ARG A 121 -4.83 3.04 -6.36
N LEU A 122 -5.14 2.00 -5.59
CA LEU A 122 -4.14 1.01 -5.16
C LEU A 122 -3.56 0.27 -6.37
N GLY A 123 -4.40 -0.07 -7.36
CA GLY A 123 -3.96 -0.64 -8.63
C GLY A 123 -3.06 0.31 -9.43
N ALA A 124 -3.36 1.60 -9.43
CA ALA A 124 -2.52 2.61 -10.07
C ALA A 124 -1.15 2.75 -9.36
N VAL A 125 -1.12 2.75 -8.03
CA VAL A 125 0.13 2.74 -7.24
C VAL A 125 0.94 1.48 -7.54
N TYR A 126 0.31 0.31 -7.52
CA TYR A 126 0.93 -0.96 -7.89
C TYR A 126 1.56 -0.90 -9.30
N ALA A 127 0.81 -0.44 -10.30
CA ALA A 127 1.29 -0.35 -11.67
C ALA A 127 2.43 0.66 -11.82
N ALA A 128 2.30 1.85 -11.21
CA ALA A 128 3.31 2.89 -11.29
C ALA A 128 4.63 2.46 -10.64
N PHE A 129 4.60 1.99 -9.40
CA PHE A 129 5.80 1.50 -8.71
C PHE A 129 6.35 0.23 -9.37
N GLY A 130 5.46 -0.68 -9.78
CA GLY A 130 5.82 -1.91 -10.47
C GLY A 130 6.61 -1.64 -11.75
N VAL A 131 6.12 -0.76 -12.62
CA VAL A 131 6.74 -0.47 -13.91
C VAL A 131 7.93 0.48 -13.80
N LEU A 132 7.83 1.55 -13.00
CA LEU A 132 8.85 2.61 -12.97
C LEU A 132 10.02 2.29 -12.04
N ILE A 133 9.83 1.46 -11.01
CA ILE A 133 10.84 1.22 -9.98
C ILE A 133 11.17 -0.27 -9.90
N CYS A 134 10.18 -1.12 -9.60
CA CYS A 134 10.45 -2.53 -9.33
C CYS A 134 10.93 -3.30 -10.55
N TYR A 135 10.35 -3.06 -11.73
CA TYR A 135 10.73 -3.75 -12.97
C TYR A 135 12.13 -3.39 -13.47
N PRO A 136 12.58 -2.11 -13.49
CA PRO A 136 13.97 -1.76 -13.79
C PRO A 136 14.96 -2.37 -12.80
N ILE A 137 14.64 -2.36 -11.50
CA ILE A 137 15.49 -2.99 -10.48
C ILE A 137 15.60 -4.49 -10.75
N ALA A 138 14.48 -5.17 -10.99
CA ALA A 138 14.47 -6.59 -11.32
C ALA A 138 15.21 -6.89 -12.64
N GLY A 139 15.12 -6.01 -13.64
CA GLY A 139 15.85 -6.13 -14.90
C GLY A 139 17.35 -5.93 -14.76
N ALA A 140 17.78 -5.09 -13.82
CA ALA A 140 19.19 -4.98 -13.47
C ALA A 140 19.71 -6.19 -12.67
N THR A 141 18.82 -6.92 -12.00
CA THR A 141 19.14 -8.15 -11.26
C THR A 141 19.18 -9.38 -12.18
N TYR A 142 18.20 -9.53 -13.07
CA TYR A 142 18.09 -10.66 -13.99
C TYR A 142 18.35 -10.19 -15.42
N THR A 143 19.61 -10.30 -15.84
CA THR A 143 20.10 -9.82 -17.14
C THR A 143 20.09 -10.89 -18.23
N GLN A 144 20.09 -12.17 -17.84
CA GLN A 144 20.21 -13.30 -18.75
C GLN A 144 18.86 -13.69 -19.39
N SER A 145 18.90 -14.02 -20.70
CA SER A 145 17.70 -14.47 -21.42
C SER A 145 17.20 -15.80 -20.88
N GLY A 146 15.90 -15.89 -20.54
CA GLY A 146 15.26 -17.08 -19.96
C GLY A 146 14.82 -16.93 -18.50
N TYR A 147 15.23 -15.87 -17.81
CA TYR A 147 14.85 -15.58 -16.41
C TYR A 147 13.72 -14.53 -16.28
N GLU A 148 12.89 -14.40 -17.31
CA GLU A 148 11.79 -13.43 -17.30
C GLU A 148 10.79 -13.70 -16.16
N LEU A 149 10.54 -14.97 -15.82
CA LEU A 149 9.67 -15.32 -14.70
C LEU A 149 10.21 -14.81 -13.36
N ASN A 150 11.51 -14.94 -13.11
CA ASN A 150 12.14 -14.51 -11.86
C ASN A 150 12.12 -12.98 -11.78
N LYS A 151 12.43 -12.30 -12.89
CA LYS A 151 12.34 -10.85 -13.02
C LYS A 151 10.93 -10.34 -12.70
N LEU A 152 9.90 -10.97 -13.23
CA LEU A 152 8.51 -10.59 -13.02
C LEU A 152 8.02 -10.91 -11.61
N ALA A 153 8.37 -12.07 -11.08
CA ALA A 153 8.03 -12.45 -9.71
C ALA A 153 8.66 -11.48 -8.69
N ALA A 154 9.93 -11.11 -8.90
CA ALA A 154 10.63 -10.15 -8.04
C ALA A 154 10.01 -8.75 -8.15
N ALA A 155 9.70 -8.29 -9.36
CA ALA A 155 9.04 -7.01 -9.57
C ALA A 155 7.63 -6.97 -8.93
N ASN A 156 6.86 -8.05 -9.06
CA ASN A 156 5.54 -8.19 -8.45
C ASN A 156 5.63 -8.15 -6.91
N PHE A 157 6.55 -8.91 -6.31
CA PHE A 157 6.78 -8.87 -4.87
C PHE A 157 7.08 -7.44 -4.37
N GLY A 158 7.97 -6.73 -5.06
CA GLY A 158 8.30 -5.34 -4.74
C GLY A 158 7.08 -4.42 -4.82
N ALA A 159 6.29 -4.53 -5.89
CA ALA A 159 5.11 -3.70 -6.11
C ALA A 159 4.01 -3.97 -5.07
N VAL A 160 3.74 -5.24 -4.74
CA VAL A 160 2.77 -5.61 -3.69
C VAL A 160 3.23 -5.09 -2.31
N SER A 161 4.55 -5.14 -2.04
CA SER A 161 5.12 -4.62 -0.78
C SER A 161 4.83 -3.12 -0.58
N VAL A 162 4.95 -2.31 -1.64
CA VAL A 162 4.64 -0.87 -1.57
C VAL A 162 3.17 -0.64 -1.23
N VAL A 163 2.26 -1.38 -1.87
CA VAL A 163 0.82 -1.29 -1.59
C VAL A 163 0.50 -1.74 -0.16
N LEU A 164 1.16 -2.80 0.32
CA LEU A 164 0.97 -3.30 1.69
C LEU A 164 1.35 -2.24 2.73
N VAL A 165 2.51 -1.60 2.58
CA VAL A 165 2.95 -0.52 3.48
C VAL A 165 1.99 0.66 3.46
N LEU A 166 1.50 1.05 2.28
CA LEU A 166 0.49 2.09 2.15
C LEU A 166 -0.81 1.74 2.89
N LEU A 167 -1.28 0.49 2.77
CA LEU A 167 -2.47 0.02 3.48
C LEU A 167 -2.28 -0.02 5.00
N ILE A 168 -1.10 -0.42 5.48
CA ILE A 168 -0.77 -0.37 6.91
C ILE A 168 -0.87 1.08 7.42
N ARG A 169 -0.31 2.05 6.68
CA ARG A 169 -0.42 3.49 7.02
C ARG A 169 -1.87 3.97 7.08
N LEU A 170 -2.68 3.60 6.08
CA LEU A 170 -4.08 4.01 6.05
C LEU A 170 -4.86 3.37 7.20
N TYR A 171 -4.69 2.07 7.41
CA TYR A 171 -5.37 1.33 8.47
C TYR A 171 -5.01 1.85 9.87
N SER A 172 -3.74 2.18 10.13
CA SER A 172 -3.32 2.72 11.42
C SER A 172 -3.89 4.11 11.69
N GLY A 173 -3.89 5.02 10.71
CA GLY A 173 -4.43 6.38 10.90
C GLY A 173 -5.95 6.39 11.11
N TRP A 174 -6.69 5.60 10.31
CA TRP A 174 -8.14 5.46 10.51
C TRP A 174 -8.48 4.74 11.83
N GLY A 175 -7.72 3.70 12.19
CA GLY A 175 -7.91 2.98 13.44
C GLY A 175 -7.61 3.81 14.69
N TYR A 176 -6.65 4.75 14.60
CA TYR A 176 -6.34 5.70 15.67
C TYR A 176 -7.51 6.67 15.91
N VAL A 177 -8.00 7.35 14.87
CA VAL A 177 -9.14 8.27 15.01
C VAL A 177 -10.40 7.50 15.46
N GLY A 178 -10.61 6.30 14.94
CA GLY A 178 -11.72 5.45 15.35
C GLY A 178 -11.67 5.06 16.83
N SER A 179 -10.49 4.78 17.38
CA SER A 179 -10.36 4.49 18.82
C SER A 179 -10.62 5.73 19.67
N ARG A 180 -10.13 6.91 19.24
CA ARG A 180 -10.34 8.21 19.92
C ARG A 180 -11.81 8.62 19.96
N LEU A 181 -12.56 8.40 18.87
CA LEU A 181 -14.01 8.66 18.84
C LEU A 181 -14.80 7.75 19.78
N LYS A 182 -14.42 6.46 19.88
CA LYS A 182 -15.08 5.48 20.78
C LYS A 182 -14.70 5.63 22.25
N SER A 183 -13.56 6.25 22.54
CA SER A 183 -13.08 6.41 23.92
C SER A 183 -14.03 7.24 24.76
N LYS A 184 -14.19 6.87 26.03
CA LYS A 184 -14.94 7.65 27.03
C LYS A 184 -14.14 8.81 27.59
N VAL A 185 -12.81 8.74 27.48
CA VAL A 185 -11.86 9.73 27.98
C VAL A 185 -11.06 10.30 26.81
N ILE A 186 -10.71 11.57 26.92
CA ILE A 186 -9.82 12.27 26.00
C ILE A 186 -8.55 12.54 26.77
N GLU A 187 -7.48 11.87 26.38
CA GLU A 187 -6.12 12.22 26.82
C GLU A 187 -5.64 13.38 25.94
N TYR A 188 -5.15 14.44 26.57
CA TYR A 188 -4.68 15.64 25.88
C TYR A 188 -3.47 16.25 26.58
N GLU A 189 -2.71 17.05 25.83
CA GLU A 189 -1.55 17.78 26.31
C GLU A 189 -1.87 19.27 26.35
N GLU A 190 -1.83 19.85 27.53
CA GLU A 190 -1.85 21.31 27.70
C GLU A 190 -0.44 21.87 27.43
N SER A 191 -0.35 23.11 26.95
CA SER A 191 0.95 23.77 26.74
C SER A 191 1.67 23.95 28.10
N GLY A 192 2.61 23.08 28.44
CA GLY A 192 3.28 23.10 29.74
C GLY A 192 4.30 21.98 29.95
N TRP A 193 4.82 21.89 31.18
CA TRP A 193 5.75 20.81 31.61
C TRP A 193 5.01 19.60 32.22
N TYR A 194 3.70 19.72 32.41
CA TYR A 194 2.83 18.65 32.90
C TYR A 194 1.96 18.19 31.73
N ASP A 195 2.13 16.93 31.32
CA ASP A 195 1.46 16.32 30.18
C ASP A 195 0.50 15.20 30.62
N GLY A 196 -0.41 14.80 29.71
CA GLY A 196 -1.25 13.61 29.88
C GLY A 196 -2.51 13.80 30.74
N ASP A 197 -3.09 15.00 30.75
CA ASP A 197 -4.36 15.22 31.41
C ASP A 197 -5.51 14.49 30.70
N ILE A 198 -6.53 14.14 31.49
CA ILE A 198 -7.65 13.33 31.04
C ILE A 198 -8.96 14.08 31.23
N GLU A 199 -9.73 14.23 30.15
CA GLU A 199 -11.07 14.81 30.20
C GLU A 199 -12.13 13.74 29.93
N PHE A 200 -13.18 13.71 30.76
CA PHE A 200 -14.29 12.76 30.59
C PHE A 200 -15.34 13.33 29.66
N LYS A 201 -15.62 12.63 28.55
CA LYS A 201 -16.67 13.03 27.63
C LYS A 201 -18.03 13.02 28.31
N THR A 202 -18.82 14.06 28.09
CA THR A 202 -20.24 14.10 28.44
C THR A 202 -21.02 13.08 27.59
N GLU A 203 -22.24 12.73 28.03
CA GLU A 203 -23.08 11.78 27.28
C GLU A 203 -23.48 12.31 25.90
N ALA A 204 -23.64 13.63 25.75
CA ALA A 204 -23.91 14.26 24.45
C ALA A 204 -22.75 14.10 23.47
N GLU A 205 -21.51 14.31 23.94
CA GLU A 205 -20.30 14.15 23.12
C GLU A 205 -20.06 12.69 22.74
N LYS A 206 -20.25 11.75 23.67
CA LYS A 206 -20.18 10.31 23.36
C LYS A 206 -21.18 9.92 22.29
N ALA A 207 -22.42 10.41 22.38
CA ALA A 207 -23.45 10.10 21.39
C ALA A 207 -23.10 10.65 20.00
N ARG A 208 -22.57 11.89 19.94
CA ARG A 208 -22.10 12.52 18.69
C ARG A 208 -20.92 11.77 18.09
N ASP A 209 -19.87 11.53 18.87
CA ASP A 209 -18.65 10.88 18.39
C ASP A 209 -18.92 9.44 17.94
N LEU A 210 -19.81 8.73 18.65
CA LEU A 210 -20.24 7.39 18.26
C LEU A 210 -21.10 7.41 16.99
N PHE A 211 -21.92 8.43 16.77
CA PHE A 211 -22.65 8.61 15.53
C PHE A 211 -21.67 8.85 14.36
N LEU A 212 -20.72 9.77 14.52
CA LEU A 212 -19.66 10.05 13.55
C LEU A 212 -18.85 8.79 13.23
N TYR A 213 -18.45 8.05 14.26
CA TYR A 213 -17.73 6.79 14.07
C TYR A 213 -18.53 5.77 13.25
N ARG A 214 -19.81 5.58 13.58
CA ARG A 214 -20.66 4.57 12.94
C ARG A 214 -20.98 4.92 11.48
N GLN A 215 -21.17 6.19 11.17
CA GLN A 215 -21.48 6.64 9.82
C GLN A 215 -20.21 6.69 8.97
N ASP A 216 -19.18 7.41 9.40
CA ASP A 216 -18.10 7.80 8.48
C ASP A 216 -16.83 6.94 8.64
N VAL A 217 -16.47 6.57 9.87
CA VAL A 217 -15.17 5.92 10.15
C VAL A 217 -15.24 4.40 10.03
N ARG A 218 -16.24 3.77 10.66
CA ARG A 218 -16.41 2.31 10.68
C ARG A 218 -16.45 1.67 9.30
N PRO A 219 -17.24 2.16 8.31
CA PRO A 219 -17.23 1.52 6.99
C PRO A 219 -15.87 1.64 6.30
N VAL A 220 -15.08 2.68 6.61
CA VAL A 220 -13.73 2.85 6.08
C VAL A 220 -12.76 1.86 6.72
N GLU A 221 -12.79 1.72 8.04
CA GLU A 221 -12.00 0.73 8.78
C GLU A 221 -12.26 -0.70 8.28
N ASP A 222 -13.53 -1.09 8.14
CA ASP A 222 -13.92 -2.43 7.69
C ASP A 222 -13.43 -2.70 6.26
N ARG A 223 -13.53 -1.71 5.36
CA ARG A 223 -12.97 -1.80 3.99
C ARG A 223 -11.46 -1.96 4.03
N LEU A 224 -10.74 -1.12 4.77
CA LEU A 224 -9.28 -1.18 4.87
C LEU A 224 -8.79 -2.50 5.47
N LYS A 225 -9.51 -3.06 6.45
CA LYS A 225 -9.25 -4.39 7.01
C LYS A 225 -9.37 -5.50 5.96
N GLY A 226 -10.39 -5.44 5.12
CA GLY A 226 -10.57 -6.38 4.01
C GLY A 226 -9.45 -6.29 2.97
N PHE A 227 -9.11 -5.07 2.53
CA PHE A 227 -8.03 -4.86 1.58
C PHE A 227 -6.66 -5.24 2.14
N SER A 228 -6.37 -4.90 3.41
CA SER A 228 -5.10 -5.25 4.04
C SER A 228 -4.93 -6.76 4.17
N ALA A 229 -5.98 -7.49 4.55
CA ALA A 229 -5.96 -8.95 4.59
C ALA A 229 -5.74 -9.55 3.19
N ALA A 230 -6.43 -9.04 2.16
CA ALA A 230 -6.27 -9.51 0.78
C ALA A 230 -4.86 -9.24 0.24
N VAL A 231 -4.33 -8.03 0.44
CA VAL A 231 -2.96 -7.67 0.00
C VAL A 231 -1.91 -8.45 0.79
N ALA A 232 -2.10 -8.68 2.10
CA ALA A 232 -1.19 -9.49 2.90
C ALA A 232 -1.14 -10.95 2.40
N ALA A 233 -2.30 -11.53 2.06
CA ALA A 233 -2.36 -12.86 1.46
C ALA A 233 -1.65 -12.89 0.08
N LEU A 234 -1.88 -11.88 -0.76
CA LEU A 234 -1.18 -11.73 -2.04
C LEU A 234 0.33 -11.54 -1.88
N TRP A 235 0.76 -10.84 -0.83
CA TRP A 235 2.17 -10.64 -0.52
C TRP A 235 2.85 -11.96 -0.15
N ILE A 236 2.22 -12.76 0.73
CA ILE A 236 2.69 -14.12 1.06
C ILE A 236 2.71 -15.00 -0.19
N ALA A 237 1.66 -14.97 -1.01
CA ALA A 237 1.61 -15.70 -2.27
C ALA A 237 2.72 -15.27 -3.23
N SER A 238 3.08 -13.98 -3.25
CA SER A 238 4.18 -13.46 -4.07
C SER A 238 5.54 -13.96 -3.59
N ILE A 239 5.75 -14.10 -2.28
CA ILE A 239 6.96 -14.72 -1.72
C ILE A 239 7.06 -16.18 -2.15
N VAL A 240 5.98 -16.94 -2.00
CA VAL A 240 5.94 -18.34 -2.43
C VAL A 240 6.18 -18.45 -3.93
N GLY A 241 5.55 -17.60 -4.73
CA GLY A 241 5.74 -17.54 -6.18
C GLY A 241 7.18 -17.23 -6.58
N LEU A 242 7.85 -16.31 -5.87
CA LEU A 242 9.26 -16.01 -6.11
C LEU A 242 10.16 -17.20 -5.75
N ASN A 243 9.88 -17.89 -4.64
CA ASN A 243 10.61 -19.10 -4.26
C ASN A 243 10.44 -20.22 -5.29
N VAL A 244 9.23 -20.41 -5.81
CA VAL A 244 8.93 -21.40 -6.86
C VAL A 244 9.61 -21.02 -8.18
N ALA A 245 9.56 -19.74 -8.59
CA ALA A 245 10.27 -19.27 -9.79
C ALA A 245 11.78 -19.53 -9.69
N SER A 246 12.33 -19.35 -8.49
CA SER A 246 13.75 -19.61 -8.21
C SER A 246 14.10 -21.11 -8.18
N SER A 247 13.16 -22.00 -7.89
CA SER A 247 13.41 -23.45 -7.89
C SER A 247 13.25 -24.10 -9.27
N VAL A 248 12.36 -23.57 -10.12
CA VAL A 248 12.06 -24.13 -11.47
C VAL A 248 13.19 -23.85 -12.45
N ASN A 249 13.82 -22.68 -12.36
CA ASN A 249 15.07 -22.40 -13.04
C ASN A 249 16.14 -22.28 -11.96
N PRO A 250 16.85 -23.36 -11.59
CA PRO A 250 18.13 -23.17 -10.95
C PRO A 250 18.94 -22.38 -11.96
N ILE A 251 19.03 -21.06 -11.72
CA ILE A 251 20.26 -20.32 -11.93
C ILE A 251 21.31 -21.32 -11.53
N PHE A 252 22.18 -21.70 -12.46
CA PHE A 252 23.33 -22.52 -12.11
C PHE A 252 23.87 -21.87 -10.83
N ASN A 253 23.69 -22.49 -9.66
CA ASN A 253 23.96 -21.85 -8.39
C ASN A 253 25.48 -21.81 -8.22
N GLU A 254 26.16 -20.97 -9.01
CA GLU A 254 27.61 -20.87 -9.07
C GLU A 254 28.22 -20.48 -7.71
N TYR A 255 27.38 -20.11 -6.75
CA TYR A 255 27.75 -19.78 -5.38
C TYR A 255 27.43 -20.89 -4.39
N ASP A 256 26.83 -21.99 -4.85
CA ASP A 256 26.69 -23.21 -4.07
C ASP A 256 28.07 -23.86 -3.92
N PRO A 257 28.62 -23.97 -2.70
CA PRO A 257 29.93 -24.59 -2.50
C PRO A 257 29.96 -26.03 -3.00
N ASP A 258 28.83 -26.75 -2.97
CA ASP A 258 28.76 -28.12 -3.44
C ASP A 258 28.79 -28.20 -4.97
N MET A 259 28.24 -27.19 -5.65
CA MET A 259 28.29 -27.12 -7.10
C MET A 259 29.65 -26.64 -7.62
N LEU A 260 30.31 -25.71 -6.93
CA LEU A 260 31.70 -25.32 -7.22
C LEU A 260 32.68 -26.48 -7.04
N LYS A 261 32.50 -27.29 -5.99
CA LYS A 261 33.26 -28.55 -5.82
C LYS A 261 33.02 -29.49 -6.98
N THR A 262 31.77 -29.64 -7.43
CA THR A 262 31.42 -30.54 -8.54
C THR A 262 32.05 -30.06 -9.86
N LEU A 263 32.04 -28.75 -10.14
CA LEU A 263 32.66 -28.14 -11.32
C LEU A 263 34.18 -28.33 -11.39
N GLN A 264 34.86 -28.42 -10.23
CA GLN A 264 36.30 -28.63 -10.17
C GLN A 264 36.72 -30.00 -10.74
N TYR A 265 35.85 -31.00 -10.67
CA TYR A 265 36.16 -32.39 -11.02
C TYR A 265 35.38 -32.93 -12.22
N ASP A 266 34.25 -32.31 -12.61
CA ASP A 266 33.43 -32.74 -13.74
C ASP A 266 33.56 -31.79 -14.94
N GLU A 267 34.45 -32.15 -15.88
CA GLU A 267 34.68 -31.41 -17.13
C GLU A 267 33.41 -31.29 -17.99
N LYS A 268 32.49 -32.25 -17.95
CA LYS A 268 31.25 -32.21 -18.75
C LYS A 268 30.30 -31.16 -18.21
N MET A 269 30.23 -31.03 -16.88
CA MET A 269 29.50 -29.96 -16.21
C MET A 269 30.18 -28.60 -16.41
N ALA A 270 31.50 -28.52 -16.30
CA ALA A 270 32.25 -27.30 -16.56
C ALA A 270 32.07 -26.79 -17.99
N ASN A 271 32.11 -27.68 -18.98
CA ASN A 271 31.88 -27.33 -20.39
C ASN A 271 30.43 -26.86 -20.63
N LYS A 272 29.43 -27.50 -20.01
CA LYS A 272 28.03 -27.03 -20.10
C LYS A 272 27.82 -25.68 -19.41
N ALA A 273 28.51 -25.43 -18.30
CA ALA A 273 28.46 -24.15 -17.61
C ALA A 273 29.09 -23.05 -18.47
N ALA A 274 30.27 -23.31 -19.05
CA ALA A 274 30.96 -22.40 -19.96
C ALA A 274 30.18 -22.14 -21.26
N GLU A 275 29.51 -23.16 -21.80
CA GLU A 275 28.62 -23.04 -22.97
C GLU A 275 27.39 -22.18 -22.63
N LYS A 276 26.81 -22.36 -21.45
CA LYS A 276 25.70 -21.52 -20.94
C LYS A 276 26.13 -20.07 -20.70
N SER A 277 27.35 -19.84 -20.21
CA SER A 277 27.88 -18.51 -19.92
C SER A 277 28.55 -17.85 -21.13
N SER A 278 28.53 -18.49 -22.31
CA SER A 278 29.20 -18.01 -23.53
C SER A 278 30.69 -17.69 -23.30
N GLY A 279 31.35 -18.44 -22.42
CA GLY A 279 32.75 -18.21 -22.03
C GLY A 279 32.99 -16.97 -21.15
N ARG A 280 31.95 -16.24 -20.73
CA ARG A 280 32.08 -15.16 -19.75
C ARG A 280 32.11 -15.73 -18.32
N PRO A 281 32.84 -15.08 -17.41
CA PRO A 281 32.78 -15.41 -16.00
C PRO A 281 31.37 -15.21 -15.46
N THR A 282 30.92 -16.14 -14.64
CA THR A 282 29.53 -16.22 -14.18
C THR A 282 29.14 -15.13 -13.18
N TYR A 283 30.13 -14.56 -12.47
CA TYR A 283 29.93 -13.39 -11.62
C TYR A 283 29.56 -12.12 -12.41
N CYS A 284 29.69 -12.12 -13.74
CA CYS A 284 29.31 -11.01 -14.60
C CYS A 284 27.80 -10.79 -14.70
N ASP A 285 27.01 -11.84 -14.50
CA ASP A 285 25.56 -11.80 -14.73
C ASP A 285 24.79 -11.21 -13.54
N ASN A 286 25.39 -11.21 -12.34
CA ASN A 286 24.77 -10.68 -11.12
C ASN A 286 25.49 -9.42 -10.62
N ARG A 287 24.73 -8.33 -10.45
CA ARG A 287 25.24 -7.04 -9.97
C ARG A 287 26.00 -7.12 -8.64
N TYR A 288 25.51 -7.90 -7.68
CA TYR A 288 26.14 -8.05 -6.37
C TYR A 288 27.53 -8.68 -6.48
N TYR A 289 27.63 -9.82 -7.17
CA TYR A 289 28.90 -10.52 -7.34
C TYR A 289 29.87 -9.80 -8.27
N ARG A 290 29.37 -9.09 -9.28
CA ARG A 290 30.20 -8.18 -10.10
C ARG A 290 30.81 -7.04 -9.30
N ALA A 291 30.07 -6.50 -8.32
CA ALA A 291 30.57 -5.46 -7.43
C ALA A 291 31.62 -6.01 -6.45
N VAL A 292 31.42 -7.23 -5.93
CA VAL A 292 32.40 -7.93 -5.07
C VAL A 292 33.69 -8.25 -5.84
N ALA A 293 33.58 -8.60 -7.13
CA ALA A 293 34.72 -8.90 -7.99
C ALA A 293 35.45 -7.65 -8.55
N ASN A 294 35.50 -6.55 -7.80
CA ASN A 294 36.18 -5.30 -8.18
C ASN A 294 35.72 -4.71 -9.53
N GLY A 295 34.40 -4.69 -9.77
CA GLY A 295 33.81 -3.96 -10.90
C GLY A 295 33.77 -4.73 -12.23
N GLY A 296 34.13 -6.02 -12.23
CA GLY A 296 33.91 -6.91 -13.37
C GLY A 296 34.99 -6.86 -14.44
N GLN A 297 36.28 -6.79 -14.08
CA GLN A 297 37.35 -7.01 -15.05
C GLN A 297 37.22 -8.42 -15.66
N GLY A 298 36.95 -8.51 -16.97
CA GLY A 298 36.67 -9.78 -17.66
C GLY A 298 35.19 -10.05 -17.94
N CYS A 299 34.31 -9.14 -17.50
CA CYS A 299 32.96 -8.96 -18.03
C CYS A 299 32.97 -7.90 -19.15
#